data_AF-A0A926H5E8-F1
#
_entry.id   AF-A0A926H5E8-F1
#
_cell.length_a   1.000
_cell.length_b   1.000
_cell.length_c   1.000
_cell.angle_alpha   90.00
_cell.angle_beta   90.00
_cell.angle_gamma   90.00
#
_symmetry.space_group_name_H-M   'P 1'
#
loop_
_entity.id
_entity.type
_entity.pdbx_description
1 polymer ?
#
loop_
_entity_poly.entity_id
_entity_poly.type
_entity_poly.pdbx_seq_one_letter_code
_entity_poly.pdbx_strand_id
1 'polypeptide(L)'
;MKLVFAYLLLLLLTRFTAVAQSSEHSTLSTEINDDDKTYSIKIDGDRNGKPVHYNRTFSVAGMSAAQKESLKNRVLDSLGLGEAPPPPTPPGTTLATDPVKVTFVCPTCTGKTKLSISGNGFSAEREVEIEKGKPAFPFALDMPPGTYQYTYWQNKVEQMQLPFTVKAGQENTVKVK
;
A
#
# COMPACT_ATOMS: atom_id res chain seq x y z
N MET A 1 -1.47 37.58 64.43
CA MET A 1 -0.27 36.79 64.02
C MET A 1 -0.47 35.26 63.99
N LYS A 2 -1.68 34.72 64.16
CA LYS A 2 -1.95 33.27 64.00
C LYS A 2 -2.58 32.89 62.65
N LEU A 3 -3.09 33.87 61.90
CA LEU A 3 -3.73 33.64 60.59
C LEU A 3 -2.76 33.51 59.40
N VAL A 4 -1.51 33.98 59.53
CA VAL A 4 -0.55 33.98 58.40
C VAL A 4 0.07 32.59 58.21
N PHE A 5 0.18 31.80 59.29
CA PHE A 5 0.75 30.45 59.23
C PHE A 5 -0.22 29.39 58.65
N ALA A 6 -1.53 29.65 58.70
CA ALA A 6 -2.54 28.74 58.16
C ALA A 6 -2.61 28.77 56.62
N TYR A 7 -2.17 29.86 55.99
CA TYR A 7 -2.20 30.00 54.52
C TYR A 7 -1.00 29.37 53.81
N LEU A 8 0.11 29.15 54.53
CA LEU A 8 1.34 28.61 53.96
C LEU A 8 1.36 27.07 53.91
N LEU A 9 0.46 26.40 54.65
CA LEU A 9 0.31 24.94 54.63
C LEU A 9 -0.74 24.43 53.62
N LEU A 10 -1.58 25.32 53.06
CA LEU A 10 -2.67 24.94 52.15
C LEU A 10 -2.22 24.87 50.67
N LEU A 11 -1.03 25.36 50.34
CA LEU A 11 -0.48 25.35 48.98
C LEU A 11 0.27 24.06 48.61
N LEU A 12 0.18 23.02 49.44
CA LEU A 12 0.87 21.74 49.27
C LEU A 12 -0.01 20.59 48.73
N LEU A 13 -1.16 20.88 48.13
CA LEU A 13 -2.01 19.86 47.50
C LEU A 13 -1.93 19.96 45.97
N THR A 14 -0.96 19.21 45.45
CA THR A 14 -1.16 18.21 44.39
C THR A 14 -1.86 18.69 43.11
N ARG A 15 -1.04 19.07 42.12
CA ARG A 15 -1.42 18.98 40.70
C ARG A 15 -0.40 18.12 39.97
N PHE A 16 -0.42 16.81 40.22
CA PHE A 16 0.04 15.85 39.23
C PHE A 16 -1.06 15.76 38.17
N THR A 17 -1.00 16.61 37.14
CA THR A 17 -1.79 16.37 35.94
C THR A 17 -1.20 15.14 35.27
N ALA A 18 -1.77 13.97 35.54
CA ALA A 18 -1.53 12.78 34.73
C ALA A 18 -1.97 13.13 33.31
N VAL A 19 -1.01 13.39 32.43
CA VAL A 19 -1.28 13.43 30.99
C VAL A 19 -1.50 11.97 30.62
N ALA A 20 -2.76 11.57 30.49
CA ALA A 20 -3.10 10.32 29.82
C ALA A 20 -2.70 10.49 28.35
N GLN A 21 -1.46 10.14 28.02
CA GLN A 21 -1.08 9.84 26.65
C GLN A 21 -1.73 8.51 26.29
N SER A 22 -3.04 8.51 26.04
CA SER A 22 -3.62 7.48 25.17
C SER A 22 -3.11 7.81 23.78
N SER A 23 -1.93 7.30 23.46
CA SER A 23 -1.57 7.16 22.07
C SER A 23 -2.64 6.27 21.45
N GLU A 24 -3.54 6.85 20.66
CA GLU A 24 -4.51 6.12 19.85
C GLU A 24 -3.74 5.36 18.76
N HIS A 25 -2.89 4.41 19.16
CA HIS A 25 -2.27 3.48 18.25
C HIS A 25 -3.35 2.50 17.83
N SER A 26 -3.87 2.71 16.62
CA SER A 26 -4.68 1.71 15.94
C SER A 26 -3.84 0.43 15.80
N THR A 27 -4.33 -0.68 16.34
CA THR A 27 -3.65 -1.99 16.35
C THR A 27 -4.32 -2.91 15.34
N LEU A 28 -4.31 -2.54 14.07
CA LEU A 28 -4.88 -3.36 13.01
C LEU A 28 -3.85 -4.37 12.51
N SER A 29 -4.17 -5.66 12.63
CA SER A 29 -3.47 -6.75 11.95
C SER A 29 -4.25 -7.13 10.70
N THR A 30 -3.60 -7.13 9.55
CA THR A 30 -4.19 -7.56 8.28
C THR A 30 -3.41 -8.76 7.75
N GLU A 31 -4.11 -9.85 7.51
CA GLU A 31 -3.58 -11.07 6.90
C GLU A 31 -4.33 -11.32 5.60
N ILE A 32 -3.57 -11.47 4.51
CA ILE A 32 -4.11 -11.72 3.17
C ILE A 32 -3.48 -13.00 2.65
N ASN A 33 -4.34 -13.95 2.26
CA ASN A 33 -3.93 -15.17 1.58
C ASN A 33 -4.56 -15.20 0.18
N ASP A 34 -3.73 -15.33 -0.84
CA ASP A 34 -4.11 -15.35 -2.25
C ASP A 34 -3.51 -16.61 -2.88
N ASP A 35 -4.38 -17.54 -3.29
CA ASP A 35 -4.01 -18.79 -3.96
C ASP A 35 -4.48 -18.82 -5.43
N ASP A 36 -4.74 -17.66 -6.02
CA ASP A 36 -5.28 -17.42 -7.37
C ASP A 36 -6.68 -17.98 -7.66
N LYS A 37 -7.24 -18.79 -6.75
CA LYS A 37 -8.63 -19.26 -6.81
C LYS A 37 -9.48 -18.55 -5.77
N THR A 38 -8.88 -18.25 -4.64
CA THR A 38 -9.46 -17.65 -3.46
C THR A 38 -8.60 -16.51 -2.95
N TYR A 39 -9.28 -15.49 -2.43
CA TYR A 39 -8.65 -14.32 -1.81
C TYR A 39 -9.24 -14.17 -0.42
N SER A 40 -8.48 -14.52 0.60
CA SER A 40 -8.90 -14.44 2.00
C SER A 40 -8.34 -13.18 2.64
N ILE A 41 -9.22 -12.37 3.23
CA ILE A 41 -8.87 -11.14 3.93
C ILE A 41 -9.33 -11.31 5.38
N LYS A 42 -8.36 -11.26 6.29
CA LYS A 42 -8.59 -11.26 7.72
C LYS A 42 -8.03 -9.97 8.32
N ILE A 43 -8.88 -9.27 9.06
CA ILE A 43 -8.53 -8.02 9.73
C ILE A 43 -9.04 -8.09 11.16
N ASP A 44 -8.13 -7.97 12.12
CA ASP A 44 -8.43 -7.98 13.54
C ASP A 44 -7.71 -6.81 14.20
N GLY A 45 -8.40 -6.08 15.09
CA GLY A 45 -7.78 -4.98 15.82
C GLY A 45 -8.75 -3.91 16.27
N ASP A 46 -8.22 -2.71 16.47
CA ASP A 46 -8.97 -1.52 16.86
C ASP A 46 -8.62 -0.32 15.97
N ARG A 47 -9.64 0.46 15.57
CA ARG A 47 -9.47 1.79 14.96
C ARG A 47 -10.30 2.80 15.73
N ASN A 48 -9.65 3.80 16.32
CA ASN A 48 -10.28 4.88 17.09
C ASN A 48 -11.19 4.36 18.23
N GLY A 49 -10.75 3.32 18.95
CA GLY A 49 -11.51 2.70 20.03
C GLY A 49 -12.70 1.85 19.58
N LYS A 50 -12.81 1.56 18.27
CA LYS A 50 -13.81 0.64 17.71
C LYS A 50 -13.12 -0.67 17.30
N PRO A 51 -13.53 -1.81 17.88
CA PRO A 51 -13.00 -3.10 17.47
C PRO A 51 -13.44 -3.42 16.04
N VAL A 52 -12.50 -3.92 15.24
CA VAL A 52 -12.73 -4.40 13.89
C VAL A 52 -12.39 -5.88 13.85
N HIS A 53 -13.38 -6.71 13.49
CA HIS A 53 -13.22 -8.14 13.24
C HIS A 53 -13.81 -8.47 11.89
N TYR A 54 -12.95 -8.87 10.97
CA TYR A 54 -13.33 -9.22 9.61
C TYR A 54 -12.58 -10.46 9.16
N ASN A 55 -13.30 -11.44 8.64
CA ASN A 55 -12.72 -12.63 8.06
C ASN A 55 -13.62 -13.12 6.93
N ARG A 56 -13.19 -12.91 5.69
CA ARG A 56 -13.91 -13.36 4.50
C ARG A 56 -12.97 -13.88 3.43
N THR A 57 -13.45 -14.91 2.74
CA THR A 57 -12.82 -15.48 1.55
C THR A 57 -13.69 -15.22 0.33
N PHE A 58 -13.08 -14.77 -0.75
CA PHE A 58 -13.71 -14.49 -2.03
C PHE A 58 -13.22 -15.48 -3.08
N SER A 59 -14.10 -15.88 -4.01
CA SER A 59 -13.64 -16.55 -5.22
C SER A 59 -13.08 -15.52 -6.19
N VAL A 60 -11.84 -15.70 -6.60
CA VAL A 60 -11.10 -14.78 -7.48
C VAL A 60 -10.49 -15.49 -8.69
N ALA A 61 -10.93 -16.72 -8.96
CA ALA A 61 -10.48 -17.47 -10.13
C ALA A 61 -10.73 -16.65 -11.41
N GLY A 62 -9.66 -16.35 -12.14
CA GLY A 62 -9.71 -15.54 -13.35
C GLY A 62 -9.76 -14.02 -13.13
N MET A 63 -9.67 -13.54 -11.88
CA MET A 63 -9.47 -12.12 -11.61
C MET A 63 -8.02 -11.70 -11.87
N SER A 64 -7.85 -10.58 -12.54
CA SER A 64 -6.58 -9.87 -12.63
C SER A 64 -6.16 -9.32 -11.25
N ALA A 65 -4.87 -9.06 -11.06
CA ALA A 65 -4.37 -8.46 -9.83
C ALA A 65 -5.03 -7.10 -9.52
N ALA A 66 -5.35 -6.28 -10.54
CA ALA A 66 -6.10 -5.03 -10.39
C ALA A 66 -7.51 -5.23 -9.83
N GLN A 67 -8.20 -6.30 -10.22
CA GLN A 67 -9.52 -6.65 -9.70
C GLN A 67 -9.42 -7.15 -8.25
N LYS A 68 -8.39 -7.95 -7.93
CA LYS A 68 -8.11 -8.39 -6.55
C LYS A 68 -7.79 -7.19 -5.64
N GLU A 69 -7.01 -6.22 -6.11
CA GLU A 69 -6.70 -4.99 -5.36
C GLU A 69 -7.94 -4.10 -5.20
N SER A 70 -8.76 -3.97 -6.24
CA SER A 70 -10.03 -3.22 -6.16
C SER A 70 -11.01 -3.86 -5.17
N LEU A 71 -11.02 -5.19 -5.07
CA LEU A 71 -11.79 -5.94 -4.09
C LEU A 71 -11.30 -5.66 -2.66
N LYS A 72 -9.98 -5.75 -2.44
CA LYS A 72 -9.36 -5.42 -1.15
C LYS A 72 -9.69 -3.99 -0.71
N ASN A 73 -9.52 -3.00 -1.59
CA ASN A 73 -9.80 -1.61 -1.25
C ASN A 73 -11.27 -1.39 -0.89
N ARG A 74 -12.19 -1.99 -1.65
CA ARG A 74 -13.62 -1.94 -1.32
C ARG A 74 -13.94 -2.54 0.05
N VAL A 75 -13.26 -3.64 0.42
CA VAL A 75 -13.40 -4.25 1.74
C VAL A 75 -12.90 -3.29 2.82
N LEU A 76 -11.71 -2.70 2.65
CA LEU A 76 -11.16 -1.74 3.60
C LEU A 76 -12.07 -0.50 3.74
N ASP A 77 -12.56 0.05 2.63
CA ASP A 77 -13.51 1.17 2.64
C ASP A 77 -14.79 0.82 3.40
N SER A 78 -15.32 -0.38 3.19
CA SER A 78 -16.53 -0.85 3.88
C SER A 78 -16.35 -1.00 5.39
N LEU A 79 -15.12 -1.20 5.85
CA LEU A 79 -14.75 -1.26 7.26
C LEU A 79 -14.37 0.12 7.82
N GLY A 80 -14.46 1.17 7.00
CA GLY A 80 -13.95 2.49 7.34
C GLY A 80 -12.44 2.45 7.61
N LEU A 81 -11.72 1.50 7.00
CA LEU A 81 -10.27 1.29 7.04
C LEU A 81 -9.54 1.89 5.83
N GLY A 82 -10.28 2.30 4.80
CA GLY A 82 -9.75 2.98 3.62
C GLY A 82 -9.00 4.27 3.94
N GLU A 83 -8.18 4.70 2.98
CA GLU A 83 -7.65 6.07 2.97
C GLU A 83 -8.81 7.07 2.96
N ALA A 84 -8.62 8.24 3.57
CA ALA A 84 -9.62 9.30 3.48
C ALA A 84 -9.93 9.55 2.00
N PRO A 85 -11.21 9.64 1.59
CA PRO A 85 -11.54 9.87 0.19
C PRO A 85 -10.78 11.12 -0.26
N PRO A 86 -10.08 11.06 -1.41
CA PRO A 86 -9.48 12.25 -1.97
C PRO A 86 -10.56 13.33 -2.12
N PRO A 87 -10.21 14.62 -2.00
CA PRO A 87 -11.16 15.72 -2.21
C PRO A 87 -11.99 15.46 -3.46
N PRO A 88 -13.30 15.76 -3.47
CA PRO A 88 -14.19 15.41 -4.57
C PRO A 88 -13.59 15.90 -5.88
N THR A 89 -13.17 14.96 -6.72
CA THR A 89 -12.63 15.25 -8.04
C THR A 89 -13.75 15.96 -8.82
N PRO A 90 -13.46 17.10 -9.49
CA PRO A 90 -14.45 17.77 -10.33
C PRO A 90 -15.14 16.76 -11.27
N PRO A 91 -16.47 16.86 -11.50
CA PRO A 91 -17.18 15.92 -12.35
C PRO A 91 -16.61 16.03 -13.78
N GLY A 92 -15.83 15.04 -14.20
CA GLY A 92 -15.28 14.99 -15.57
C GLY A 92 -13.89 14.40 -15.74
N THR A 93 -13.12 14.15 -14.69
CA THR A 93 -11.75 13.63 -14.85
C THR A 93 -11.69 12.10 -14.78
N THR A 94 -12.38 11.43 -15.70
CA THR A 94 -11.89 10.15 -16.21
C THR A 94 -10.80 10.49 -17.22
N LEU A 95 -9.60 10.83 -16.74
CA LEU A 95 -8.44 10.89 -17.63
C LEU A 95 -8.07 9.46 -18.00
N ALA A 96 -8.75 8.95 -19.02
CA ALA A 96 -8.11 8.07 -19.98
C ALA A 96 -6.99 8.90 -20.67
N THR A 97 -5.94 9.21 -19.92
CA THR A 97 -4.68 9.67 -20.53
C THR A 97 -4.11 8.46 -21.25
N ASP A 98 -3.81 8.63 -22.53
CA ASP A 98 -3.28 7.56 -23.36
C ASP A 98 -2.12 6.83 -22.65
N PRO A 99 -2.10 5.49 -22.66
CA PRO A 99 -1.00 4.72 -22.08
C PRO A 99 0.33 5.20 -22.66
N VAL A 100 1.28 5.52 -21.78
CA VAL A 100 2.64 5.88 -22.18
C VAL A 100 3.57 4.70 -21.97
N LYS A 101 4.54 4.56 -22.87
CA LYS A 101 5.52 3.48 -22.81
C LYS A 101 6.49 3.70 -21.64
N VAL A 102 6.56 2.73 -20.73
CA VAL A 102 7.49 2.70 -19.59
C VAL A 102 8.50 1.59 -19.80
N THR A 103 9.79 1.93 -19.81
CA THR A 103 10.88 0.97 -20.00
C THR A 103 11.46 0.55 -18.65
N PHE A 104 11.41 -0.73 -18.36
CA PHE A 104 12.07 -1.34 -17.20
C PHE A 104 13.44 -1.84 -17.63
N VAL A 105 14.48 -1.42 -16.91
CA VAL A 105 15.87 -1.79 -17.18
C VAL A 105 16.46 -2.40 -15.92
N CYS A 106 17.10 -3.55 -16.05
CA CYS A 106 17.87 -4.15 -14.98
C CYS A 106 19.21 -4.65 -15.51
N PRO A 107 20.28 -3.86 -15.39
CA PRO A 107 21.61 -4.24 -15.91
C PRO A 107 22.23 -5.41 -15.15
N THR A 108 21.82 -5.60 -13.89
CA THR A 108 22.44 -6.55 -12.95
C THR A 108 21.59 -7.80 -12.68
N CYS A 109 20.40 -7.88 -13.28
CA CYS A 109 19.49 -9.02 -13.07
C CYS A 109 20.04 -10.28 -13.73
N THR A 110 20.03 -11.38 -12.97
CA THR A 110 20.45 -12.71 -13.41
C THR A 110 19.53 -13.78 -12.83
N GLY A 111 19.46 -14.96 -13.47
CA GLY A 111 18.66 -16.08 -12.98
C GLY A 111 17.14 -15.89 -13.18
N LYS A 112 16.34 -16.45 -12.26
CA LYS A 112 14.88 -16.32 -12.29
C LYS A 112 14.48 -14.99 -11.67
N THR A 113 13.73 -14.19 -12.41
CA THR A 113 13.30 -12.86 -11.98
C THR A 113 11.79 -12.73 -12.07
N LYS A 114 11.18 -12.08 -11.08
CA LYS A 114 9.76 -11.69 -11.12
C LYS A 114 9.66 -10.20 -10.81
N LEU A 115 8.86 -9.48 -11.58
CA LEU A 115 8.50 -8.09 -11.36
C LEU A 115 6.98 -7.98 -11.29
N SER A 116 6.46 -7.45 -10.18
CA SER A 116 5.04 -7.09 -10.04
C SER A 116 4.94 -5.57 -9.99
N ILE A 117 3.98 -5.00 -10.70
CA ILE A 117 3.72 -3.57 -10.79
C ILE A 117 2.26 -3.36 -10.37
N SER A 118 2.02 -2.41 -9.47
CA SER A 118 0.67 -2.08 -9.01
C SER A 118 0.52 -0.60 -8.71
N GLY A 119 -0.62 -0.02 -9.06
CA GLY A 119 -0.97 1.36 -8.72
C GLY A 119 -2.09 1.89 -9.62
N ASN A 120 -2.89 2.84 -9.12
CA ASN A 120 -3.99 3.49 -9.88
C ASN A 120 -4.93 2.50 -10.62
N GLY A 121 -5.23 1.34 -10.04
CA GLY A 121 -6.05 0.31 -10.69
C GLY A 121 -5.38 -0.44 -11.86
N PHE A 122 -4.11 -0.17 -12.14
CA PHE A 122 -3.27 -0.94 -13.04
C PHE A 122 -2.51 -2.00 -12.25
N SER A 123 -2.38 -3.18 -12.85
CA SER A 123 -1.50 -4.24 -12.35
C SER A 123 -0.85 -4.96 -13.51
N ALA A 124 0.44 -5.26 -13.40
CA ALA A 124 1.12 -6.12 -14.35
C ALA A 124 2.14 -6.98 -13.61
N GLU A 125 2.28 -8.22 -14.05
CA GLU A 125 3.28 -9.12 -13.52
C GLU A 125 4.08 -9.73 -14.66
N ARG A 126 5.38 -9.88 -14.43
CA ARG A 126 6.29 -10.51 -15.39
C ARG A 126 7.28 -11.39 -14.65
N GLU A 127 7.20 -12.69 -14.89
CA GLU A 127 8.18 -13.67 -14.44
C GLU A 127 8.98 -14.17 -15.65
N VAL A 128 10.30 -14.10 -15.57
CA VAL A 128 11.21 -14.52 -16.64
C VAL A 128 12.39 -15.26 -16.05
N GLU A 129 12.71 -16.39 -16.64
CA GLU A 129 13.97 -17.10 -16.44
C GLU A 129 14.97 -16.64 -17.49
N ILE A 130 16.07 -16.02 -17.06
CA ILE A 130 17.11 -15.53 -17.97
C ILE A 130 17.91 -16.74 -18.48
N GLU A 131 17.45 -17.32 -19.58
CA GLU A 131 18.15 -18.37 -20.32
C GLU A 131 19.21 -17.76 -21.27
N LYS A 132 20.21 -18.57 -21.65
CA LYS A 132 21.22 -18.17 -22.64
C LYS A 132 20.56 -17.69 -23.93
N GLY A 133 20.66 -16.39 -24.21
CA GLY A 133 20.24 -15.78 -25.47
C GLY A 133 18.91 -15.03 -25.43
N LYS A 134 18.17 -15.00 -24.31
CA LYS A 134 16.97 -14.17 -24.15
C LYS A 134 17.07 -13.26 -22.93
N PRO A 135 17.39 -11.96 -23.12
CA PRO A 135 17.46 -11.04 -22.00
C PRO A 135 16.05 -10.76 -21.44
N ALA A 136 15.88 -10.84 -20.11
CA ALA A 136 14.62 -10.47 -19.44
C ALA A 136 14.37 -8.96 -19.44
N PHE A 137 15.45 -8.17 -19.52
CA PHE A 137 15.48 -6.72 -19.54
C PHE A 137 16.39 -6.22 -20.68
N PRO A 138 16.12 -5.04 -21.27
CA PRO A 138 15.01 -4.15 -20.95
C PRO A 138 13.69 -4.66 -21.53
N PHE A 139 12.58 -4.19 -20.95
CA PHE A 139 11.26 -4.37 -21.57
C PHE A 139 10.39 -3.16 -21.37
N ALA A 140 9.38 -3.02 -22.22
CA ALA A 140 8.46 -1.89 -22.19
C ALA A 140 7.04 -2.33 -21.86
N LEU A 141 6.31 -1.49 -21.13
CA LEU A 141 4.91 -1.67 -20.79
C LEU A 141 4.17 -0.36 -21.00
N ASP A 142 3.02 -0.39 -21.66
CA ASP A 142 2.21 0.80 -21.84
C ASP A 142 1.35 1.00 -20.59
N MET A 143 1.58 2.11 -19.87
CA MET A 143 0.98 2.40 -18.57
C MET A 143 0.34 3.79 -18.57
N PRO A 144 -0.83 3.99 -17.95
CA PRO A 144 -1.35 5.33 -17.73
C PRO A 144 -0.37 6.17 -16.90
N PRO A 145 -0.31 7.50 -17.09
CA PRO A 145 0.38 8.38 -16.16
C PRO A 145 -0.15 8.24 -14.73
N GLY A 146 0.74 8.25 -13.74
CA GLY A 146 0.37 8.10 -12.33
C GLY A 146 1.47 7.55 -11.45
N THR A 147 1.17 7.35 -10.17
CA THR A 147 2.09 6.76 -9.19
C THR A 147 1.86 5.26 -9.05
N TYR A 148 2.94 4.51 -9.09
CA TYR A 148 2.95 3.05 -9.03
C TYR A 148 3.96 2.58 -8.00
N GLN A 149 3.88 1.32 -7.65
CA GLN A 149 4.92 0.58 -6.95
C GLN A 149 5.29 -0.62 -7.81
N TYR A 150 6.57 -1.00 -7.76
CA TYR A 150 6.98 -2.31 -8.23
C TYR A 150 7.61 -3.10 -7.09
N THR A 151 7.39 -4.42 -7.11
CA THR A 151 8.09 -5.39 -6.27
C THR A 151 8.92 -6.29 -7.18
N TYR A 152 10.17 -6.52 -6.80
CA TYR A 152 11.13 -7.32 -7.55
C TYR A 152 11.59 -8.52 -6.71
N TRP A 153 11.55 -9.70 -7.32
CA TRP A 153 12.07 -10.94 -6.76
C TRP A 153 13.18 -11.51 -7.64
N GLN A 154 14.21 -12.06 -7.01
CA GLN A 154 15.28 -12.81 -7.66
C GLN A 154 15.39 -14.18 -7.01
N ASN A 155 15.38 -15.24 -7.81
CA ASN A 155 15.39 -16.62 -7.34
C ASN A 155 14.32 -16.91 -6.27
N LYS A 156 13.11 -16.37 -6.48
CA LYS A 156 11.95 -16.46 -5.57
C LYS A 156 12.09 -15.72 -4.23
N VAL A 157 13.15 -14.94 -4.03
CA VAL A 157 13.35 -14.10 -2.85
C VAL A 157 13.02 -12.66 -3.20
N GLU A 158 12.16 -12.01 -2.41
CA GLU A 158 11.86 -10.60 -2.56
C GLU A 158 13.12 -9.78 -2.29
N GLN A 159 13.44 -8.85 -3.19
CA GLN A 159 14.65 -8.03 -3.10
C GLN A 159 14.32 -6.59 -2.75
N MET A 160 13.23 -6.05 -3.31
CA MET A 160 12.82 -4.67 -3.10
C MET A 160 11.36 -4.44 -3.50
N GLN A 161 10.77 -3.44 -2.85
CA GLN A 161 9.51 -2.83 -3.23
C GLN A 161 9.72 -1.32 -3.25
N LEU A 162 9.60 -0.69 -4.43
CA LEU A 162 9.90 0.74 -4.61
C LEU A 162 8.80 1.45 -5.39
N PRO A 163 8.46 2.70 -5.02
CA PRO A 163 7.54 3.52 -5.78
C PRO A 163 8.21 4.10 -7.03
N PHE A 164 7.42 4.37 -8.06
CA PHE A 164 7.83 5.15 -9.24
C PHE A 164 6.64 5.94 -9.81
N THR A 165 6.95 7.00 -10.56
CA THR A 165 5.92 7.84 -11.20
C THR A 165 6.08 7.80 -12.71
N VAL A 166 4.96 7.57 -13.39
CA VAL A 166 4.85 7.64 -14.85
C VAL A 166 4.29 9.01 -15.22
N LYS A 167 5.02 9.74 -16.05
CA LYS A 167 4.65 11.08 -16.51
C LYS A 167 4.18 11.06 -17.96
N ALA A 168 3.11 11.79 -18.25
CA ALA A 168 2.62 11.97 -19.61
C ALA A 168 3.64 12.73 -20.47
N GLY A 169 3.79 12.35 -21.75
CA GLY A 169 4.62 13.07 -22.72
C GLY A 169 6.13 13.05 -22.42
N GLN A 170 6.60 12.20 -21.51
CA GLN A 170 8.01 12.06 -21.16
C GLN A 170 8.47 10.62 -21.37
N GLU A 171 9.78 10.44 -21.56
CA GLU A 171 10.37 9.11 -21.51
C GLU A 171 10.37 8.62 -20.06
N ASN A 172 9.76 7.46 -19.83
CA ASN A 172 9.66 6.85 -18.50
C ASN A 172 10.56 5.63 -18.45
N THR A 173 11.63 5.71 -17.67
CA THR A 173 12.58 4.60 -17.48
C THR A 173 12.69 4.27 -16.00
N VAL A 174 12.38 3.02 -15.64
CA VAL A 174 12.48 2.48 -14.28
C VAL A 174 13.70 1.56 -14.20
N LYS A 175 14.66 1.92 -13.35
CA LYS A 175 15.81 1.08 -13.05
C LYS A 175 15.43 0.10 -11.94
N VAL A 176 15.27 -1.16 -12.31
CA VAL A 176 15.08 -2.26 -11.37
C VAL A 176 16.48 -2.71 -10.96
N LYS A 177 16.88 -2.48 -9.70
CA LYS A 177 18.17 -2.87 -9.10
C LYS A 177 19.43 -2.22 -9.70
#